data_AF-A0A7C5BJZ9-F1
#
_entry.id   AF-A0A7C5BJZ9-F1
#
_cell.length_a   1.000
_cell.length_b   1.000
_cell.length_c   1.000
_cell.angle_alpha   90.00
_cell.angle_beta   90.00
_cell.angle_gamma   90.00
#
_symmetry.space_group_name_H-M   'P 1'
#
loop_
_entity.id
_entity.type
_entity.pdbx_description
1 polymer ?
#
loop_
_entity_poly.entity_id
_entity_poly.type
_entity_poly.pdbx_seq_one_letter_code
_entity_poly.pdbx_strand_id
1 'polypeptide(L)'
;MDDVDSDAIIADIVRTDRFNPIAEDTPTLFDEEIPQVEEFLPFLAEPESRTIEKSAVPDAEIEIPIAPTSAEGTGTPRPIVREEHFAETEQPKPIRKRTPKKRIETTGAPVTKEIAQKSYKPFKETREQLIARLVDPILTLEETARLLNVCPTTVRRYTNRGVLKHIRTAGNQRRFRLSDVIAFIEQSNRGEL
;
A
#
# COMPACT_ATOMS: atom_id res chain seq x y z
N MET A 1 7.81 37.86 41.40
CA MET A 1 6.60 37.57 42.19
C MET A 1 5.73 38.80 42.19
N ASP A 2 4.55 38.86 41.60
CA ASP A 2 3.80 37.90 40.77
C ASP A 2 2.75 38.72 39.98
N ASP A 3 2.16 38.06 38.98
CA ASP A 3 0.87 38.36 38.35
C ASP A 3 0.83 39.45 37.28
N VAL A 4 1.27 39.06 36.07
CA VAL A 4 0.82 39.68 34.82
C VAL A 4 -0.39 38.89 34.33
N ASP A 5 -1.56 39.53 34.38
CA ASP A 5 -2.87 39.03 34.00
C ASP A 5 -2.85 38.26 32.67
N SER A 6 -2.98 36.94 32.77
CA SER A 6 -2.99 36.01 31.62
C SER A 6 -4.37 35.93 30.94
N ASP A 7 -5.36 36.69 31.42
CA ASP A 7 -6.75 36.65 30.93
C ASP A 7 -7.05 37.66 29.82
N ALA A 8 -6.16 38.61 29.54
CA ALA A 8 -6.36 39.62 28.49
C ALA A 8 -6.00 39.13 27.06
N ILE A 9 -5.25 38.03 26.93
CA ILE A 9 -4.79 37.53 25.62
C ILE A 9 -5.82 36.58 24.96
N ILE A 10 -6.76 36.03 25.74
CA ILE A 10 -7.76 35.08 25.24
C ILE A 10 -9.00 35.79 24.66
N ALA A 11 -9.23 37.07 24.99
CA ALA A 11 -10.40 37.82 24.54
C ALA A 11 -10.34 38.35 23.09
N ASP A 12 -9.17 38.29 22.42
CA ASP A 12 -8.98 38.76 21.04
C ASP A 12 -9.04 37.65 19.98
N ILE A 13 -9.05 36.37 20.37
CA ILE A 13 -9.15 35.23 19.43
C ILE A 13 -10.62 34.93 19.06
N VAL A 14 -11.60 35.45 19.80
CA VAL A 14 -13.04 35.13 19.65
C VAL A 14 -13.80 36.19 18.83
N ARG A 15 -13.12 37.17 18.21
CA ARG A 15 -13.75 38.18 17.35
C ARG A 15 -13.28 38.12 15.91
N THR A 16 -13.64 37.06 15.21
CA THR A 16 -13.96 37.11 13.77
C THR A 16 -14.88 35.94 13.39
N ASP A 17 -16.05 35.85 14.02
CA ASP A 17 -17.22 35.26 13.35
C ASP A 17 -17.70 36.26 12.29
N ARG A 18 -17.00 36.28 11.15
CA ARG A 18 -17.60 36.69 9.87
C ARG A 18 -17.95 35.42 9.14
N PHE A 19 -19.08 34.86 9.55
CA PHE A 19 -19.86 33.92 8.76
C PHE A 19 -20.19 34.62 7.44
N ASN A 20 -19.37 34.40 6.42
CA ASN A 20 -19.64 34.87 5.08
C ASN A 20 -20.68 33.89 4.51
N PRO A 21 -21.92 34.31 4.20
CA PRO A 21 -22.84 33.43 3.50
C PRO A 21 -22.20 33.15 2.14
N ILE A 22 -21.80 31.90 1.92
CA ILE A 22 -21.37 31.43 0.61
C ILE A 22 -22.56 31.66 -0.30
N ALA A 23 -22.45 32.67 -1.17
CA ALA A 23 -23.39 32.90 -2.24
C ALA A 23 -23.51 31.60 -3.05
N GLU A 24 -24.75 31.19 -3.28
CA GLU A 24 -25.12 30.03 -4.08
C GLU A 24 -24.79 30.29 -5.55
N ASP A 25 -23.51 30.19 -5.90
CA ASP A 25 -23.06 30.02 -7.28
C ASP A 25 -22.17 28.78 -7.30
N THR A 26 -22.78 27.61 -7.13
CA THR A 26 -22.17 26.36 -7.56
C THR A 26 -22.22 26.34 -9.08
N PRO A 27 -21.11 26.48 -9.82
CA PRO A 27 -21.08 25.90 -11.15
C PRO A 27 -21.31 24.40 -10.93
N THR A 28 -22.35 23.87 -11.56
CA THR A 28 -22.60 22.44 -11.70
C THR A 28 -21.39 21.83 -12.42
N LEU A 29 -20.34 21.54 -11.66
CA LEU A 29 -19.10 20.90 -12.09
C LEU A 29 -19.32 19.44 -12.53
N PHE A 30 -20.57 19.01 -12.64
CA PHE A 30 -21.03 17.68 -13.00
C PHE A 30 -22.05 17.72 -14.16
N ASP A 31 -22.06 18.80 -14.95
CA ASP A 31 -22.76 18.85 -16.25
C ASP A 31 -21.87 18.38 -17.42
N GLU A 32 -20.78 17.66 -17.14
CA GLU A 32 -20.16 16.80 -18.16
C GLU A 32 -20.93 15.48 -18.19
N GLU A 33 -21.67 15.31 -19.29
CA GLU A 33 -22.42 14.13 -19.68
C GLU A 33 -21.69 12.85 -19.26
N ILE A 34 -22.22 12.17 -18.23
CA ILE A 34 -21.72 10.86 -17.83
C ILE A 34 -21.98 9.93 -19.03
N PRO A 35 -20.93 9.39 -19.68
CA PRO A 35 -21.10 8.51 -20.82
C PRO A 35 -21.96 7.30 -20.40
N GLN A 36 -22.96 6.98 -21.22
CA GLN A 36 -23.85 5.86 -20.94
C GLN A 36 -23.04 4.55 -20.89
N VAL A 37 -23.42 3.61 -20.02
CA VAL A 37 -22.70 2.35 -19.78
C VAL A 37 -22.45 1.57 -21.09
N GLU A 38 -23.30 1.80 -22.09
CA GLU A 38 -23.27 1.21 -23.42
C GLU A 38 -22.02 1.61 -24.24
N GLU A 39 -21.39 2.76 -23.96
CA GLU A 39 -20.13 3.17 -24.60
C GLU A 39 -18.90 2.40 -24.07
N PHE A 40 -18.99 1.79 -22.88
CA PHE A 40 -17.91 0.97 -22.31
C PHE A 40 -17.93 -0.48 -22.79
N LEU A 41 -18.93 -0.87 -23.59
CA LEU A 41 -19.17 -2.25 -23.98
C LEU A 41 -18.73 -2.68 -25.40
N PRO A 42 -17.91 -1.95 -26.20
CA PRO A 42 -17.42 -2.53 -27.46
C PRO A 42 -16.40 -3.66 -27.22
N PHE A 43 -15.67 -3.65 -26.09
CA PHE A 43 -14.66 -4.68 -25.78
C PHE A 43 -15.27 -6.07 -25.49
N LEU A 44 -16.54 -6.15 -25.10
CA LEU A 44 -17.24 -7.41 -24.82
C LEU A 44 -18.02 -7.95 -26.02
N ALA A 45 -18.13 -7.18 -27.11
CA ALA A 45 -18.98 -7.49 -28.26
C ALA A 45 -18.28 -8.29 -29.37
N GLU A 46 -16.96 -8.52 -29.26
CA GLU A 46 -16.21 -9.29 -30.26
C GLU A 46 -15.77 -10.66 -29.72
N PRO A 47 -16.51 -11.74 -30.02
CA PRO A 47 -15.94 -13.08 -29.94
C PRO A 47 -15.08 -13.31 -31.19
N GLU A 48 -13.89 -12.70 -31.25
CA GLU A 48 -12.84 -13.26 -32.10
C GLU A 48 -12.46 -14.62 -31.50
N SER A 49 -13.08 -15.66 -32.02
CA SER A 49 -12.69 -17.04 -31.79
C SER A 49 -11.24 -17.22 -32.25
N ARG A 50 -10.28 -17.00 -31.35
CA ARG A 50 -8.93 -17.53 -31.47
C ARG A 50 -9.05 -19.04 -31.38
N THR A 51 -9.18 -19.67 -32.54
CA THR A 51 -8.95 -21.10 -32.73
C THR A 51 -7.54 -21.38 -32.24
N ILE A 52 -7.42 -21.95 -31.04
CA ILE A 52 -6.16 -22.49 -30.56
C ILE A 52 -5.92 -23.75 -31.38
N GLU A 53 -5.22 -23.60 -32.50
CA GLU A 53 -4.66 -24.73 -33.21
C GLU A 53 -3.70 -25.43 -32.25
N LYS A 54 -4.09 -26.65 -31.87
CA LYS A 54 -3.31 -27.55 -31.04
C LYS A 54 -2.16 -28.07 -31.91
N SER A 55 -1.16 -27.22 -32.16
CA SER A 55 0.08 -27.63 -32.82
C SER A 55 0.77 -28.64 -31.90
N ALA A 56 0.76 -29.90 -32.34
CA ALA A 56 1.48 -31.00 -31.73
C ALA A 56 2.93 -30.58 -31.49
N VAL A 57 3.32 -30.52 -30.22
CA VAL A 57 4.73 -30.45 -29.84
C VAL A 57 5.28 -31.86 -30.05
N PRO A 58 6.27 -32.09 -30.92
CA PRO A 58 6.95 -33.37 -30.97
C PRO A 58 7.71 -33.54 -29.65
N ASP A 59 7.60 -34.72 -29.06
CA ASP A 59 8.41 -35.18 -27.93
C ASP A 59 9.89 -35.17 -28.34
N ALA A 60 10.54 -34.02 -28.17
CA ALA A 60 11.98 -33.89 -28.27
C ALA A 60 12.54 -34.12 -26.86
N GLU A 61 13.09 -35.31 -26.67
CA GLU A 61 13.91 -35.67 -25.53
C GLU A 61 15.04 -34.65 -25.39
N ILE A 62 14.95 -33.77 -24.40
CA ILE A 62 16.03 -32.85 -24.05
C ILE A 62 17.05 -33.69 -23.27
N GLU A 63 18.01 -34.27 -23.99
CA GLU A 63 19.22 -34.82 -23.39
C GLU A 63 20.01 -33.66 -22.78
N ILE A 64 20.01 -33.59 -21.45
CA ILE A 64 20.86 -32.67 -20.69
C ILE A 64 22.31 -33.17 -20.85
N PRO A 65 23.24 -32.41 -21.45
CA PRO A 65 24.63 -32.84 -21.49
C PRO A 65 25.22 -32.76 -20.09
N ILE A 66 25.44 -33.92 -19.47
CA ILE A 66 26.19 -34.07 -18.22
C ILE A 66 27.66 -33.81 -18.57
N ALA A 67 28.15 -32.62 -18.26
CA ALA A 67 29.57 -32.31 -18.36
C ALA A 67 30.37 -33.12 -17.32
N PRO A 68 31.50 -33.75 -17.70
CA PRO A 68 32.31 -34.50 -16.76
C PRO A 68 33.13 -33.60 -15.82
N THR A 69 33.11 -34.04 -14.58
CA THR A 69 33.84 -33.67 -13.38
C THR A 69 35.31 -33.28 -13.57
N SER A 70 35.77 -32.27 -12.83
CA SER A 70 37.10 -32.29 -12.21
C SER A 70 37.05 -31.55 -10.87
N ALA A 71 37.61 -32.22 -9.88
CA ALA A 71 37.53 -31.94 -8.45
C ALA A 71 38.60 -30.96 -8.00
N GLU A 72 38.29 -30.16 -6.97
CA GLU A 72 39.16 -29.94 -5.80
C GLU A 72 38.45 -29.02 -4.81
N GLY A 73 38.23 -29.53 -3.60
CA GLY A 73 37.54 -28.81 -2.54
C GLY A 73 37.18 -29.77 -1.42
N THR A 74 38.13 -29.99 -0.52
CA THR A 74 38.00 -30.73 0.72
C THR A 74 36.85 -30.17 1.58
N GLY A 75 35.67 -30.73 1.41
CA GLY A 75 34.53 -30.55 2.28
C GLY A 75 33.84 -31.88 2.40
N THR A 76 34.02 -32.56 3.53
CA THR A 76 33.28 -33.77 3.91
C THR A 76 31.80 -33.60 3.57
N PRO A 77 31.21 -34.46 2.70
CA PRO A 77 29.81 -34.33 2.34
C PRO A 77 28.95 -34.60 3.57
N ARG A 78 28.11 -33.63 3.96
CA ARG A 78 27.03 -33.89 4.91
C ARG A 78 26.10 -34.95 4.30
N PRO A 79 25.69 -35.98 5.06
CA PRO A 79 24.69 -36.91 4.57
C PRO A 79 23.39 -36.14 4.31
N ILE A 80 22.91 -36.19 3.07
CA ILE A 80 21.57 -35.75 2.71
C ILE A 80 20.63 -36.79 3.31
N VAL A 81 20.14 -36.52 4.52
CA VAL A 81 18.97 -37.22 5.04
C VAL A 81 17.81 -36.76 4.15
N ARG A 82 17.40 -37.61 3.22
CA ARG A 82 16.08 -37.50 2.60
C ARG A 82 15.08 -37.78 3.72
N GLU A 83 14.56 -36.72 4.33
CA GLU A 83 13.36 -36.82 5.13
C GLU A 83 12.22 -37.19 4.18
N GLU A 84 11.90 -38.48 4.15
CA GLU A 84 10.69 -38.95 3.52
C GLU A 84 9.53 -38.35 4.32
N HIS A 85 8.92 -37.31 3.78
CA HIS A 85 7.62 -36.84 4.23
C HIS A 85 6.63 -37.98 3.99
N PHE A 86 6.45 -38.81 5.03
CA PHE A 86 5.38 -39.78 5.13
C PHE A 86 4.09 -39.09 4.73
N ALA A 87 3.40 -39.68 3.75
CA ALA A 87 2.09 -39.26 3.31
C ALA A 87 1.13 -39.33 4.49
N GLU A 88 0.90 -38.18 5.13
CA GLU A 88 -0.11 -38.06 6.16
C GLU A 88 -1.48 -38.13 5.49
N THR A 89 -2.21 -39.17 5.85
CA THR A 89 -3.54 -39.49 5.35
C THR A 89 -4.46 -38.29 5.62
N GLU A 90 -4.88 -37.59 4.57
CA GLU A 90 -5.83 -36.49 4.67
C GLU A 90 -7.17 -37.01 5.22
N GLN A 91 -7.43 -36.76 6.51
CA GLN A 91 -8.77 -36.91 7.04
C GLN A 91 -9.66 -35.76 6.54
N PRO A 92 -10.84 -36.04 5.94
CA PRO A 92 -11.72 -34.98 5.47
C PRO A 92 -12.30 -34.22 6.68
N LYS A 93 -12.00 -32.92 6.76
CA LYS A 93 -12.58 -31.99 7.74
C LYS A 93 -14.11 -31.96 7.58
N PRO A 94 -14.90 -31.96 8.67
CA PRO A 94 -16.35 -32.02 8.56
C PRO A 94 -16.93 -30.75 7.92
N ILE A 95 -17.72 -30.97 6.87
CA ILE A 95 -18.53 -29.96 6.17
C ILE A 95 -19.46 -29.28 7.19
N ARG A 96 -19.24 -28.00 7.45
CA ARG A 96 -20.13 -27.19 8.31
C ARG A 96 -21.48 -27.02 7.62
N LYS A 97 -22.54 -27.63 8.17
CA LYS A 97 -23.93 -27.43 7.74
C LYS A 97 -24.30 -25.95 7.93
N ARG A 98 -24.51 -25.22 6.83
CA ARG A 98 -24.97 -23.82 6.86
C ARG A 98 -26.45 -23.81 7.25
N THR A 99 -26.79 -23.26 8.41
CA THR A 99 -28.19 -22.97 8.75
C THR A 99 -28.67 -21.73 7.99
N PRO A 100 -29.93 -21.68 7.54
CA PRO A 100 -30.45 -20.55 6.79
C PRO A 100 -30.56 -19.31 7.70
N LYS A 101 -30.02 -18.20 7.22
CA LYS A 101 -29.99 -16.91 7.92
C LYS A 101 -31.43 -16.41 8.16
N LYS A 102 -31.71 -16.05 9.41
CA LYS A 102 -32.96 -15.39 9.82
C LYS A 102 -33.10 -14.06 9.06
N ARG A 103 -34.27 -13.85 8.44
CA ARG A 103 -34.64 -12.63 7.71
C ARG A 103 -34.59 -11.43 8.67
N ILE A 104 -33.74 -10.45 8.37
CA ILE A 104 -33.66 -9.21 9.13
C ILE A 104 -34.70 -8.27 8.52
N GLU A 105 -35.77 -8.00 9.26
CA GLU A 105 -36.75 -6.99 8.91
C GLU A 105 -36.20 -5.63 9.32
N THR A 106 -35.88 -4.80 8.33
CA THR A 106 -35.38 -3.44 8.55
C THR A 106 -36.55 -2.52 8.84
N THR A 107 -36.81 -2.24 10.11
CA THR A 107 -37.66 -1.09 10.51
C THR A 107 -36.76 0.09 10.87
N GLY A 108 -37.09 1.25 10.32
CA GLY A 108 -36.29 2.47 10.37
C GLY A 108 -36.20 3.08 11.77
N ALA A 109 -35.14 2.74 12.50
CA ALA A 109 -34.73 3.45 13.69
C ALA A 109 -33.62 4.47 13.34
N PRO A 110 -33.58 5.64 14.01
CA PRO A 110 -32.52 6.63 13.78
C PRO A 110 -31.16 6.01 14.11
N VAL A 111 -30.23 6.11 13.16
CA VAL A 111 -28.87 5.59 13.26
C VAL A 111 -28.12 6.32 14.37
N THR A 112 -28.27 5.87 15.61
CA THR A 112 -27.35 6.22 16.70
C THR A 112 -25.99 5.64 16.34
N LYS A 113 -25.01 6.53 16.16
CA LYS A 113 -23.64 6.33 15.62
C LYS A 113 -22.76 5.29 16.34
N GLU A 114 -23.30 4.49 17.26
CA GLU A 114 -22.53 3.70 18.23
C GLU A 114 -22.54 2.18 17.98
N ILE A 115 -23.24 1.71 16.93
CA ILE A 115 -23.38 0.26 16.68
C ILE A 115 -22.07 -0.36 16.14
N ALA A 116 -21.24 0.43 15.45
CA ALA A 116 -20.06 -0.11 14.77
C ALA A 116 -18.82 -0.22 15.67
N GLN A 117 -18.73 0.53 16.77
CA GLN A 117 -17.50 0.60 17.59
C GLN A 117 -17.14 -0.74 18.24
N LYS A 118 -18.14 -1.55 18.63
CA LYS A 118 -17.93 -2.89 19.22
C LYS A 118 -17.53 -3.96 18.20
N SER A 119 -17.68 -3.69 16.91
CA SER A 119 -17.32 -4.63 15.84
C SER A 119 -15.85 -4.52 15.41
N TYR A 120 -15.15 -3.44 15.79
CA TYR A 120 -13.75 -3.24 15.42
C TYR A 120 -12.82 -3.69 16.53
N LYS A 121 -11.68 -4.26 16.13
CA LYS A 121 -10.58 -4.56 17.04
C LYS A 121 -10.12 -3.25 17.69
N PRO A 122 -9.79 -3.23 19.00
CA PRO A 122 -9.29 -2.03 19.65
C PRO A 122 -8.07 -1.51 18.89
N PHE A 123 -8.17 -0.24 18.48
CA PHE A 123 -7.14 0.42 17.69
C PHE A 123 -5.92 0.70 18.57
N LYS A 124 -4.72 0.39 18.05
CA LYS A 124 -3.49 0.42 18.85
C LYS A 124 -2.93 1.83 19.07
N GLU A 125 -3.40 2.80 18.30
CA GLU A 125 -2.82 4.14 18.22
C GLU A 125 -3.90 5.21 18.40
N THR A 126 -3.51 6.42 18.78
CA THR A 126 -4.44 7.55 18.87
C THR A 126 -4.79 8.07 17.47
N ARG A 127 -5.89 8.83 17.36
CA ARG A 127 -6.27 9.49 16.09
C ARG A 127 -5.14 10.36 15.54
N GLU A 128 -4.44 11.08 16.41
CA GLU A 128 -3.33 11.95 16.05
C GLU A 128 -2.14 11.17 15.46
N GLN A 129 -1.80 10.03 16.05
CA GLN A 129 -0.73 9.16 15.55
C GLN A 129 -1.06 8.57 14.18
N LEU A 130 -2.33 8.19 13.96
CA LEU A 130 -2.79 7.71 12.67
C LEU A 130 -2.65 8.81 11.60
N ILE A 131 -3.12 10.03 11.90
CA ILE A 131 -3.00 11.16 10.99
C ILE A 131 -1.54 11.45 10.69
N ALA A 132 -0.67 11.49 11.70
CA ALA A 132 0.75 11.75 11.52
C ALA A 132 1.42 10.74 10.58
N ARG A 133 1.09 9.45 10.70
CA ARG A 133 1.63 8.40 9.81
C ARG A 133 1.13 8.55 8.37
N LEU A 134 -0.11 8.97 8.19
CA LEU A 134 -0.73 9.13 6.87
C LEU A 134 -0.24 10.38 6.13
N VAL A 135 0.00 11.47 6.87
CA VAL A 135 0.46 12.74 6.29
C VAL A 135 1.92 12.66 5.85
N ASP A 136 2.81 12.12 6.69
CA ASP A 136 4.23 11.98 6.35
C ASP A 136 4.71 10.54 6.60
N PRO A 137 4.38 9.60 5.70
CA PRO A 137 4.74 8.21 5.86
C PRO A 137 6.26 8.03 5.78
N ILE A 138 6.75 7.08 6.57
CA ILE A 138 8.16 6.66 6.53
C ILE A 138 8.33 5.64 5.41
N LEU A 139 9.06 6.04 4.38
CA LEU A 139 9.33 5.24 3.19
C LEU A 139 10.59 4.38 3.35
N THR A 140 10.55 3.24 2.69
CA THR A 140 11.69 2.36 2.49
C THR A 140 12.58 2.89 1.36
N LEU A 141 13.79 2.33 1.27
CA LEU A 141 14.73 2.66 0.21
C LEU A 141 14.20 2.29 -1.19
N GLU A 142 13.50 1.16 -1.31
CA GLU A 142 12.93 0.72 -2.58
C GLU A 142 11.75 1.57 -3.02
N GLU A 143 10.86 1.92 -2.09
CA GLU A 143 9.73 2.83 -2.37
C GLU A 143 10.24 4.19 -2.83
N THR A 144 11.22 4.74 -2.13
CA THR A 144 11.84 6.03 -2.50
C THR A 144 12.48 5.96 -3.89
N ALA A 145 13.14 4.84 -4.23
CA ALA A 145 13.74 4.63 -5.55
C ALA A 145 12.68 4.63 -6.66
N ARG A 146 11.53 3.99 -6.41
CA ARG A 146 10.40 3.99 -7.35
C ARG A 146 9.78 5.37 -7.52
N LEU A 147 9.59 6.12 -6.44
CA LEU A 147 9.06 7.49 -6.51
C LEU A 147 9.96 8.44 -7.31
N LEU A 148 11.28 8.30 -7.16
CA LEU A 148 12.27 9.10 -7.87
C LEU A 148 12.59 8.56 -9.28
N ASN A 149 11.99 7.42 -9.69
CA ASN A 149 12.30 6.73 -10.94
C ASN A 149 13.80 6.42 -11.13
N VAL A 150 14.50 6.04 -10.06
CA VAL A 150 15.93 5.67 -10.08
C VAL A 150 16.16 4.29 -9.47
N CYS A 151 17.36 3.74 -9.62
CA CYS A 151 17.71 2.50 -8.95
C CYS A 151 18.00 2.72 -7.45
N PRO A 152 17.76 1.70 -6.60
CA PRO A 152 18.11 1.71 -5.16
C PRO A 152 19.54 2.19 -4.87
N THR A 153 20.48 1.83 -5.74
CA THR A 153 21.89 2.18 -5.60
C THR A 153 22.12 3.70 -5.75
N THR A 154 21.38 4.36 -6.62
CA THR A 154 21.44 5.81 -6.80
C THR A 154 20.91 6.54 -5.58
N VAL A 155 19.81 6.07 -4.99
CA VAL A 155 19.30 6.63 -3.72
C VAL A 155 20.35 6.52 -2.61
N ARG A 156 21.06 5.39 -2.51
CA ARG A 156 22.19 5.25 -1.57
C ARG A 156 23.27 6.30 -1.83
N ARG A 157 23.62 6.54 -3.10
CA ARG A 157 24.59 7.55 -3.49
C ARG A 157 24.15 8.95 -3.05
N TYR A 158 22.87 9.31 -3.23
CA TYR A 158 22.31 10.58 -2.77
C TYR A 158 22.38 10.73 -1.25
N THR A 159 22.04 9.68 -0.49
CA THR A 159 22.19 9.74 0.97
C THR A 159 23.63 9.85 1.44
N ASN A 160 24.58 9.18 0.76
CA ASN A 160 25.99 9.26 1.11
C ASN A 160 26.59 10.62 0.77
N ARG A 161 26.08 11.29 -0.29
CA ARG A 161 26.42 12.67 -0.64
C ARG A 161 25.79 13.70 0.28
N GLY A 162 24.80 13.32 1.09
CA GLY A 162 24.07 14.23 1.98
C GLY A 162 22.99 15.07 1.31
N VAL A 163 22.74 14.89 -0.01
CA VAL A 163 21.71 15.65 -0.74
C VAL A 163 20.29 15.20 -0.39
N LEU A 164 20.12 13.93 0.00
CA LEU A 164 18.83 13.39 0.44
C LEU A 164 18.88 13.05 1.92
N LYS A 165 18.04 13.73 2.72
CA LYS A 165 17.89 13.50 4.15
C LYS A 165 17.36 12.08 4.40
N HIS A 166 17.90 11.41 5.42
CA HIS A 166 17.51 10.06 5.76
C HIS A 166 17.62 9.81 7.26
N ILE A 167 16.80 8.90 7.75
CA ILE A 167 16.80 8.41 9.12
C ILE A 167 17.38 7.00 9.12
N ARG A 168 18.29 6.72 10.05
CA ARG A 168 18.78 5.35 10.28
C ARG A 168 17.94 4.70 11.37
N THR A 169 17.50 3.48 11.10
CA THR A 169 16.87 2.62 12.11
C THR A 169 17.93 1.90 12.94
N ALA A 170 17.53 1.27 14.05
CA ALA A 170 18.43 0.46 14.87
C ALA A 170 19.16 -0.64 14.07
N GLY A 171 18.52 -1.19 13.04
CA GLY A 171 19.13 -2.14 12.09
C GLY A 171 19.97 -1.51 10.98
N ASN A 172 20.36 -0.24 11.12
CA ASN A 172 21.11 0.55 10.13
C ASN A 172 20.45 0.67 8.73
N GLN A 173 19.15 0.37 8.64
CA GLN A 173 18.39 0.54 7.40
C GLN A 173 18.07 2.02 7.21
N ARG A 174 18.13 2.48 5.96
CA ARG A 174 17.79 3.86 5.58
C ARG A 174 16.28 3.98 5.39
N ARG A 175 15.70 4.98 6.05
CA ARG A 175 14.29 5.35 5.97
C ARG A 175 14.18 6.82 5.58
N PHE A 176 13.13 7.16 4.87
CA PHE A 176 12.93 8.49 4.31
C PHE A 176 11.57 9.00 4.73
N ARG A 177 11.44 10.30 4.99
CA ARG A 177 10.14 10.95 5.11
C ARG A 177 9.67 11.35 3.73
N LEU A 178 8.37 11.22 3.46
CA LEU A 178 7.81 11.61 2.18
C LEU A 178 8.04 13.12 1.93
N SER A 179 7.90 13.94 2.97
CA SER A 179 8.19 15.38 2.94
C SER A 179 9.61 15.70 2.42
N ASP A 180 10.63 15.00 2.92
CA ASP A 180 12.02 15.18 2.49
C ASP A 180 12.25 14.75 1.03
N VAL A 181 11.57 13.68 0.58
CA VAL A 181 11.66 13.19 -0.80
C VAL A 181 11.02 14.19 -1.77
N ILE A 182 9.87 14.77 -1.42
CA ILE A 182 9.21 15.80 -2.21
C ILE A 182 10.10 17.04 -2.32
N ALA A 183 10.65 17.52 -1.19
CA ALA A 183 11.57 18.65 -1.19
C ALA A 183 12.79 18.41 -2.08
N PHE A 184 13.30 17.17 -2.11
CA PHE A 184 14.39 16.79 -3.02
C PHE A 184 13.98 16.84 -4.50
N ILE A 185 12.78 16.38 -4.85
CA ILE A 185 12.25 16.46 -6.22
C ILE A 185 12.13 17.93 -6.64
N GLU A 186 11.58 18.78 -5.78
CA GLU A 186 11.46 20.21 -6.05
C GLU A 186 12.84 20.85 -6.25
N GLN A 187 13.82 20.52 -5.41
CA GLN A 187 15.20 21.00 -5.53
C GLN A 187 15.86 20.53 -6.83
N SER A 188 15.64 19.28 -7.21
CA SER A 188 16.14 18.70 -8.45
C SER A 188 15.55 19.40 -9.67
N ASN A 189 14.25 19.73 -9.62
CA ASN A 189 13.58 20.44 -10.70
C ASN A 189 14.05 21.89 -10.83
N ARG A 190 14.50 22.51 -9.73
CA ARG A 190 15.16 23.83 -9.74
C ARG A 190 16.62 23.80 -10.24
N GLY A 191 17.25 22.62 -10.32
CA GLY A 191 18.63 22.46 -10.77
C GLY A 191 19.70 22.81 -9.72
N GLU A 192 19.34 22.78 -8.44
CA GLU A 192 20.19 23.25 -7.33
C GLU A 192 20.84 22.08 -6.53
N LEU A 193 21.25 20.99 -7.20
CA LEU A 193 21.79 19.75 -6.59
C LEU A 193 23.25 19.44 -6.91
#